data_AF-A0A3D2XCS1-F1
#
_entry.id   AF-A0A3D2XCS1-F1
#
_cell.length_a   1.000
_cell.length_b   1.000
_cell.length_c   1.000
_cell.angle_alpha   90.00
_cell.angle_beta   90.00
_cell.angle_gamma   90.00
#
_symmetry.space_group_name_H-M   'P 1'
#
loop_
_entity.id
_entity.type
_entity.pdbx_description
1 polymer ?
#
loop_
_entity_poly.entity_id
_entity_poly.type
_entity_poly.pdbx_seq_one_letter_code
_entity_poly.pdbx_strand_id
1 'polypeptide(L)'
;SNVNMNLGVQHRFFERRLIISFNAIDPFTAQRYTTYTYGTNFNLESFNSSNTRNFRLSVSYQLNRVVQKSKLSEKDKKAALEKAKKA
;
A
#
# COMPACT_ATOMS: atom_id res chain seq x y z
N SER A 1 10.25 21.94 -0.37
CA SER A 1 9.51 20.98 -1.20
C SER A 1 9.10 19.78 -0.35
N ASN A 2 7.80 19.47 -0.29
CA ASN A 2 7.29 18.33 0.49
C ASN A 2 7.02 17.17 -0.48
N VAL A 3 7.99 16.26 -0.60
CA VAL A 3 7.84 15.03 -1.38
C VAL A 3 7.53 13.92 -0.38
N ASN A 4 6.28 13.43 -0.39
CA ASN A 4 5.86 12.28 0.40
C ASN A 4 5.81 11.03 -0.49
N MET A 5 6.31 9.91 0.04
CA MET A 5 6.31 8.63 -0.66
C MET A 5 5.60 7.57 0.19
N ASN A 6 4.47 7.07 -0.30
CA ASN A 6 3.76 5.96 0.33
C ASN A 6 3.83 4.72 -0.57
N LEU A 7 4.46 3.65 -0.07
CA LEU A 7 4.59 2.36 -0.75
C LEU A 7 3.77 1.31 0.01
N GLY A 8 2.91 0.60 -0.70
CA GLY A 8 2.10 -0.48 -0.13
C GLY A 8 2.15 -1.73 -0.99
N VAL A 9 2.36 -2.88 -0.36
CA VAL A 9 2.23 -4.20 -0.99
C VAL A 9 1.23 -5.04 -0.20
N GLN A 10 0.36 -5.75 -0.90
CA GLN A 10 -0.59 -6.67 -0.29
C GLN A 10 -0.54 -8.00 -1.04
N HIS A 11 -0.48 -9.09 -0.30
CA HIS A 11 -0.61 -10.43 -0.83
C HIS A 11 -1.84 -11.12 -0.23
N ARG A 12 -2.59 -11.82 -1.09
CA ARG A 12 -3.83 -12.51 -0.73
C ARG A 12 -3.62 -14.01 -0.89
N PHE A 13 -3.60 -14.72 0.23
CA PHE A 13 -3.46 -16.17 0.31
C PHE A 13 -4.82 -16.83 0.52
N PHE A 14 -4.91 -18.14 0.22
CA PHE A 14 -6.07 -19.01 0.48
C PHE A 14 -7.39 -18.45 -0.05
N GLU A 15 -7.51 -18.14 -1.35
CA GLU A 15 -8.75 -17.59 -1.94
C GLU A 15 -9.20 -16.29 -1.23
N ARG A 16 -8.24 -15.41 -0.90
CA ARG A 16 -8.46 -14.13 -0.19
C ARG A 16 -8.87 -14.26 1.27
N ARG A 17 -8.78 -15.45 1.87
CA ARG A 17 -9.06 -15.64 3.30
C ARG A 17 -7.98 -15.08 4.20
N LEU A 18 -6.73 -15.12 3.75
CA LEU A 18 -5.61 -14.55 4.50
C LEU A 18 -5.02 -13.42 3.68
N ILE A 19 -5.05 -12.22 4.22
CA ILE A 19 -4.51 -11.03 3.58
C ILE A 19 -3.37 -10.53 4.45
N ILE A 20 -2.19 -10.44 3.86
CA ILE A 20 -1.02 -9.84 4.49
C ILE A 20 -0.71 -8.59 3.70
N SER A 21 -0.63 -7.45 4.37
CA SER A 21 -0.23 -6.19 3.76
C SER A 21 0.87 -5.51 4.54
N PHE A 22 1.79 -4.92 3.81
CA PHE A 22 2.85 -4.10 4.32
C PHE A 22 2.75 -2.71 3.69
N ASN A 23 2.83 -1.67 4.52
CA ASN A 23 2.83 -0.29 4.08
C ASN A 23 4.03 0.44 4.70
N ALA A 24 4.73 1.20 3.88
CA ALA A 24 5.84 2.03 4.27
C ALA A 24 5.58 3.46 3.82
N ILE A 25 5.60 4.39 4.77
CA ILE A 25 5.48 5.82 4.52
C ILE A 25 6.86 6.42 4.71
N ASP A 26 7.29 7.20 3.73
CA ASP A 26 8.56 7.92 3.65
C ASP A 26 9.79 7.03 3.98
N PRO A 27 9.95 5.85 3.33
CA PRO A 27 10.98 4.88 3.70
C PRO A 27 12.42 5.37 3.44
N PHE A 28 12.62 6.30 2.51
CA PHE A 28 13.95 6.78 2.13
C PHE A 28 14.19 8.27 2.40
N THR A 29 13.14 9.09 2.47
CA THR A 29 13.26 10.56 2.60
C THR A 29 12.60 11.05 3.89
N ALA A 30 13.38 11.57 4.82
CA ALA A 30 12.83 12.23 6.01
C ALA A 30 12.27 13.61 5.63
N GLN A 31 11.12 13.98 6.19
CA GLN A 31 10.48 15.25 5.87
C GLN A 31 11.11 16.37 6.70
N ARG A 32 11.83 17.28 6.03
CA ARG A 32 12.44 18.47 6.64
C ARG A 32 11.57 19.70 6.37
N TYR A 33 11.03 20.28 7.43
CA TYR A 33 10.33 21.55 7.41
C TYR A 33 11.30 22.65 7.86
N THR A 34 11.64 23.56 6.93
CA THR A 34 12.34 24.79 7.26
C THR A 34 11.36 25.94 7.11
N THR A 35 11.05 26.61 8.22
CA THR A 35 10.19 27.80 8.22
C THR A 35 11.05 29.02 8.49
N TYR A 36 11.02 29.96 7.55
CA TYR A 36 11.67 31.26 7.70
C TYR A 36 10.62 32.31 8.07
N THR A 37 10.73 32.88 9.27
CA THR A 37 9.88 33.99 9.69
C THR A 37 10.73 35.26 9.73
N TYR A 38 10.45 36.16 8.79
CA TYR A 38 11.12 37.46 8.68
C TYR A 38 10.29 38.53 9.40
N GLY A 39 10.88 39.18 10.42
CA GLY A 39 10.33 40.36 11.09
C GLY A 39 11.26 41.56 10.92
N THR A 40 10.76 42.79 11.10
CA THR A 40 11.50 44.03 10.85
C THR A 40 12.82 44.17 11.61
N ASN A 41 13.02 43.43 12.72
CA ASN A 41 14.25 43.46 13.53
C ASN A 41 14.73 42.06 13.98
N PHE A 42 14.21 40.97 13.41
CA PHE A 42 14.70 39.63 13.74
C PHE A 42 14.51 38.65 12.59
N ASN A 43 15.51 37.79 12.41
CA ASN A 43 15.43 36.61 11.55
C ASN A 43 15.32 35.39 12.45
N LEU A 44 14.16 34.73 12.43
CA LEU A 44 13.96 33.47 13.14
C LEU A 44 13.90 32.33 12.12
N GLU A 45 14.90 31.46 12.19
CA GLU A 45 14.98 30.24 11.40
C GLU A 45 14.59 29.05 12.28
N SER A 46 13.45 28.43 11.97
CA SER A 46 12.96 27.26 12.68
C SER A 46 13.17 26.02 11.83
N PHE A 47 14.04 25.12 12.31
CA PHE A 47 14.29 23.82 11.72
C PHE A 47 13.46 22.76 12.44
N ASN A 48 12.45 22.20 11.77
CA ASN A 48 11.72 21.04 12.26
C ASN A 48 11.97 19.86 11.33
N SER A 49 12.51 18.76 11.87
CA SER A 49 12.73 17.53 11.12
C SER A 49 11.77 16.48 11.65
N SER A 50 10.71 16.18 10.88
CA SER A 50 9.79 15.10 11.23
C SER A 50 10.29 13.82 10.58
N ASN A 51 10.77 12.88 11.40
CA ASN A 51 11.19 11.56 10.92
C ASN A 51 9.95 10.67 10.73
N THR A 52 9.27 10.81 9.60
CA THR A 52 7.99 10.12 9.29
C THR A 52 8.18 8.70 8.76
N ARG A 53 9.26 8.01 9.14
CA ARG A 53 9.48 6.60 8.78
C ARG A 53 8.49 5.70 9.51
N ASN A 54 7.32 5.51 8.91
CA ASN A 54 6.25 4.70 9.48
C ASN A 54 6.12 3.40 8.69
N PHE A 55 6.29 2.28 9.39
CA PHE A 55 6.07 0.94 8.84
C PHE A 55 4.82 0.34 9.45
N ARG A 56 3.90 -0.15 8.62
CA ARG A 56 2.66 -0.79 9.06
C ARG A 56 2.58 -2.19 8.45
N LEU A 57 2.58 -3.19 9.33
CA LEU A 57 2.25 -4.57 8.97
C LEU A 57 0.79 -4.83 9.38
N SER A 58 0.01 -5.42 8.49
CA SER A 58 -1.37 -5.82 8.79
C SER A 58 -1.63 -7.23 8.30
N VAL A 59 -2.24 -8.03 9.18
CA VAL A 59 -2.63 -9.41 8.91
C VAL A 59 -4.13 -9.50 9.15
N SER A 60 -4.87 -10.06 8.20
CA SER A 60 -6.31 -10.24 8.29
C SER A 60 -6.70 -11.64 7.86
N TYR A 61 -7.54 -12.30 8.65
CA TYR A 61 -8.03 -13.65 8.36
C TYR A 61 -9.56 -13.73 8.43
N GLN A 62 -10.18 -14.25 7.38
CA GLN A 62 -11.63 -14.39 7.26
C GLN A 62 -12.08 -15.82 7.64
N LEU A 63 -12.84 -15.92 8.73
CA LEU A 63 -13.32 -17.18 9.33
C LEU A 63 -14.60 -17.76 8.68
N ASN A 64 -15.21 -17.05 7.73
CA ASN A 64 -16.48 -17.48 7.15
C ASN A 64 -16.36 -18.81 6.38
N ARG A 65 -17.33 -19.70 6.57
CA ARG A 65 -17.45 -21.01 5.89
C ARG A 65 -17.74 -20.89 4.39
N VAL A 66 -18.03 -19.68 3.91
CA VAL A 66 -18.44 -19.38 2.53
C VAL A 66 -17.23 -18.89 1.73
N VAL A 67 -16.22 -19.75 1.61
CA VAL A 67 -15.23 -19.58 0.56
C VAL A 67 -15.82 -20.35 -0.61
N GLN A 68 -16.64 -19.65 -1.39
CA GLN A 68 -17.17 -20.20 -2.63
C GLN A 68 -15.97 -20.48 -3.53
N LYS A 69 -15.48 -21.73 -3.50
CA LYS A 69 -14.60 -22.26 -4.53
C LYS A 69 -15.22 -21.86 -5.86
N SER A 70 -14.55 -21.03 -6.66
CA SER A 70 -15.00 -20.80 -8.03
C SER A 70 -14.98 -22.18 -8.69
N LYS A 71 -16.15 -22.76 -8.93
CA LYS A 71 -16.31 -24.09 -9.55
C LYS A 71 -15.83 -24.13 -11.00
N LEU A 72 -15.16 -23.08 -11.52
CA LEU A 72 -14.46 -23.17 -12.78
C LEU A 72 -13.13 -23.86 -12.56
N SER A 73 -13.13 -25.16 -12.85
CA SER A 73 -11.94 -25.95 -13.05
C SER A 73 -11.04 -25.28 -14.11
N GLU A 74 -9.73 -25.41 -13.97
CA GLU A 74 -8.73 -25.00 -14.97
C GLU A 74 -9.11 -25.42 -16.40
N LYS A 75 -9.82 -26.55 -16.53
CA LYS A 75 -10.33 -27.11 -17.78
C LYS A 75 -11.43 -26.26 -18.41
N ASP A 76 -12.33 -25.70 -17.61
CA ASP A 76 -13.44 -24.86 -18.06
C ASP A 76 -12.96 -23.47 -18.48
N LYS A 77 -11.93 -22.95 -17.78
CA LYS A 77 -11.28 -21.69 -18.16
C LYS A 77 -10.53 -21.83 -19.49
N LYS A 78 -9.82 -22.94 -19.71
CA LYS A 78 -9.15 -23.22 -20.98
C LYS A 78 -10.15 -23.42 -22.11
N ALA A 79 -11.25 -24.14 -21.88
CA ALA A 79 -12.31 -24.32 -22.89
C ALA A 79 -13.01 -23.00 -23.25
N ALA A 80 -13.23 -22.10 -22.29
CA ALA A 80 -13.79 -20.77 -22.53
C ALA A 80 -12.81 -19.87 -23.32
N LEU A 81 -11.51 -19.93 -23.00
CA LEU A 81 -10.46 -19.21 -23.72
C LEU A 81 -10.31 -19.69 -25.18
N GLU A 82 -10.38 -21.00 -25.40
CA GLU A 82 -10.36 -21.61 -26.74
C GLU A 82 -11.58 -21.19 -27.56
N LYS A 83 -12.78 -21.17 -26.97
CA LYS A 83 -14.00 -20.68 -27.63
C LYS A 83 -13.92 -19.19 -27.98
N ALA A 84 -13.37 -18.35 -27.10
CA ALA A 84 -13.21 -16.93 -27.33
C ALA A 84 -12.16 -16.60 -28.40
N LYS A 85 -11.16 -17.47 -28.63
CA LYS A 85 -10.17 -17.32 -29.70
C LYS A 85 -10.66 -17.77 -31.09
N LYS A 86 -11.73 -18.57 -31.14
CA LYS A 86 -12.34 -19.08 -32.38
C LYS A 86 -13.50 -18.24 -32.90
N ALA A 87 -13.99 -17.28 -32.12
CA ALA A 87 -14.94 -16.26 -32.54
C ALA A 87 -14.20 -15.05 -33.09
#